data_AF-A0A925RM27-F1
#
_entry.id   AF-A0A925RM27-F1
#
_cell.length_a   1.000
_cell.length_b   1.000
_cell.length_c   1.000
_cell.angle_alpha   90.00
_cell.angle_beta   90.00
_cell.angle_gamma   90.00
#
_symmetry.space_group_name_H-M   'P 1'
#
loop_
_entity.id
_entity.type
_entity.pdbx_description
1 polymer ?
#
loop_
_entity_poly.entity_id
_entity_poly.type
_entity_poly.pdbx_seq_one_letter_code
_entity_poly.pdbx_strand_id
1 'polypeptide(L)'
;MQRPGTVITDDEKQTYVGLYLLKKLDLKKDDGGMELPVVLPSELSPVDEALQQLAVDDYVEIHQKSGLWKLTKKGIAYLGEHIDEATALVDELDDLELPEAIAELRTQNLDVFRARFLWGWFEGELDDLVRFQETRGVKPVERLWAFYLVSDDFWRELARDLET
;
A
#
# COMPACT_ATOMS: atom_id res chain seq x y z
N MET A 1 3.75 -24.27 12.22
CA MET A 1 4.46 -23.10 12.77
C MET A 1 4.39 -22.01 11.72
N GLN A 2 3.74 -20.88 12.01
CA GLN A 2 3.81 -19.70 11.14
C GLN A 2 5.24 -19.16 11.20
N ARG A 3 5.79 -18.74 10.05
CA ARG A 3 7.15 -18.19 9.97
C ARG A 3 7.11 -16.74 10.48
N PRO A 4 8.13 -16.25 11.21
CA PRO A 4 8.19 -14.85 11.62
C PRO A 4 8.03 -13.90 10.43
N GLY A 5 7.24 -12.84 10.59
CA GLY A 5 7.02 -11.81 9.57
C GLY A 5 6.04 -12.18 8.45
N THR A 6 5.30 -13.29 8.53
CA THR A 6 4.26 -13.65 7.54
C THR A 6 2.84 -13.31 7.99
N VAL A 7 2.70 -12.64 9.13
CA VAL A 7 1.41 -12.29 9.75
C VAL A 7 1.34 -10.78 9.83
N ILE A 8 0.20 -10.23 9.41
CA ILE A 8 -0.09 -8.81 9.47
C ILE A 8 -1.26 -8.55 10.42
N THR A 9 -1.11 -7.55 11.27
CA THR A 9 -2.13 -7.06 12.20
C THR A 9 -3.05 -6.04 11.54
N ASP A 10 -4.24 -5.81 12.11
CA ASP A 10 -5.17 -4.83 11.54
C ASP A 10 -4.63 -3.39 11.58
N ASP A 11 -3.81 -3.06 12.60
CA ASP A 11 -3.13 -1.76 12.69
C ASP A 11 -2.10 -1.57 11.55
N GLU A 12 -1.35 -2.62 11.21
CA GLU A 12 -0.41 -2.61 10.08
C GLU A 12 -1.15 -2.51 8.74
N LYS A 13 -2.25 -3.27 8.57
CA LYS A 13 -3.12 -3.14 7.39
C LYS A 13 -3.57 -1.70 7.22
N GLN A 14 -4.08 -1.08 8.28
CA GLN A 14 -4.57 0.30 8.24
C GLN A 14 -3.47 1.30 7.86
N THR A 15 -2.26 1.11 8.39
CA THR A 15 -1.07 1.90 8.03
C THR A 15 -0.76 1.78 6.54
N TYR A 16 -0.76 0.56 6.00
CA TYR A 16 -0.45 0.30 4.60
C TYR A 16 -1.54 0.79 3.63
N VAL A 17 -2.82 0.70 4.03
CA VAL A 17 -3.91 1.37 3.29
C VAL A 17 -3.70 2.89 3.28
N GLY A 18 -3.27 3.47 4.39
CA GLY A 18 -2.88 4.88 4.46
C GLY A 18 -1.78 5.23 3.44
N LEU A 19 -0.69 4.47 3.40
CA LEU A 19 0.40 4.66 2.42
C LEU A 19 -0.07 4.56 0.98
N TYR A 20 -0.96 3.60 0.69
CA TYR A 20 -1.56 3.45 -0.64
C TYR A 20 -2.30 4.73 -1.04
N LEU A 21 -3.09 5.31 -0.14
CA LEU A 21 -3.86 6.53 -0.40
C LEU A 21 -2.96 7.76 -0.56
N LEU A 22 -1.90 7.88 0.24
CA LEU A 22 -0.93 8.97 0.11
C LEU A 22 -0.28 8.95 -1.28
N LYS A 23 0.14 7.78 -1.78
CA LYS A 23 0.65 7.63 -3.17
C LYS A 23 -0.39 8.06 -4.20
N LYS A 24 -1.65 7.61 -4.06
CA LYS A 24 -2.73 8.00 -4.99
C LYS A 24 -2.97 9.51 -5.00
N LEU A 25 -2.84 10.19 -3.86
CA LEU A 25 -3.00 11.65 -3.76
C LEU A 25 -1.81 12.44 -4.31
N ASP A 26 -0.60 11.88 -4.27
CA ASP A 26 0.63 12.52 -4.75
C ASP A 26 0.77 12.46 -6.28
N LEU A 27 0.42 11.30 -6.86
CA LEU A 27 0.63 11.04 -8.28
C LEU A 27 -0.30 11.86 -9.19
N LYS A 28 0.16 12.08 -10.42
CA LYS A 28 -0.69 12.60 -11.50
C LYS A 28 -1.66 11.51 -11.96
N LYS A 29 -2.78 11.92 -12.56
CA LYS A 29 -3.79 10.99 -13.08
C LYS A 29 -3.23 9.98 -14.09
N ASP A 30 -2.34 10.43 -14.97
CA ASP A 30 -1.72 9.57 -15.99
C ASP A 30 -0.77 8.52 -15.39
N ASP A 31 -0.28 8.78 -14.17
CA ASP A 31 0.60 7.88 -13.40
C ASP A 31 -0.21 7.06 -12.38
N GLY A 32 -1.55 7.04 -12.48
CA GLY A 32 -2.43 6.28 -11.59
C GLY A 32 -2.86 7.01 -10.32
N GLY A 33 -2.58 8.31 -10.21
CA GLY A 33 -3.07 9.19 -9.14
C GLY A 33 -4.57 9.48 -9.23
N MET A 34 -5.15 9.85 -8.09
CA MET A 34 -6.59 10.06 -7.93
C MET A 34 -6.88 11.29 -7.07
N GLU A 35 -7.85 12.08 -7.51
CA GLU A 35 -8.42 13.15 -6.67
C GLU A 35 -9.56 12.58 -5.84
N LEU A 36 -9.45 12.67 -4.51
CA LEU A 36 -10.45 12.13 -3.59
C LEU A 36 -11.35 13.27 -3.10
N PRO A 37 -12.66 13.25 -3.41
CA PRO A 37 -13.60 14.22 -2.85
C PRO A 37 -13.79 13.97 -1.35
N VAL A 38 -14.12 15.03 -0.60
CA VAL A 38 -14.40 14.91 0.85
C VAL A 38 -15.56 13.95 1.12
N VAL A 39 -16.60 14.02 0.29
CA VAL A 39 -17.69 13.04 0.30
C VAL A 39 -17.32 11.95 -0.69
N LEU A 40 -16.81 10.84 -0.18
CA LEU A 40 -16.39 9.72 -1.00
C LEU A 40 -17.59 9.07 -1.71
N PRO A 41 -17.45 8.68 -2.99
CA PRO A 41 -18.42 7.80 -3.63
C PRO A 41 -18.46 6.45 -2.90
N SER A 42 -19.57 5.72 -3.02
CA SER A 42 -19.77 4.42 -2.35
C SER A 42 -18.70 3.38 -2.68
N GLU A 43 -18.12 3.47 -3.87
CA GLU A 43 -17.03 2.59 -4.32
C GLU A 43 -15.74 2.78 -3.52
N LEU A 44 -15.58 3.93 -2.85
CA LEU A 44 -14.42 4.29 -2.02
C LEU A 44 -14.77 4.36 -0.53
N SER A 45 -15.98 3.98 -0.11
CA SER A 45 -16.33 3.97 1.32
C SER A 45 -15.40 3.12 2.20
N PRO A 46 -14.78 2.01 1.73
CA PRO A 46 -13.90 1.22 2.59
C PRO A 46 -12.64 1.95 3.06
N VAL A 47 -12.19 2.97 2.34
CA VAL A 47 -10.97 3.73 2.68
C VAL A 47 -11.24 5.00 3.50
N ASP A 48 -12.50 5.23 3.90
CA ASP A 48 -12.90 6.41 4.68
C ASP A 48 -12.18 6.47 6.03
N GLU A 49 -12.12 5.35 6.75
CA GLU A 49 -11.43 5.28 8.05
C GLU A 49 -9.94 5.59 7.93
N ALA A 50 -9.29 5.11 6.85
CA ALA A 50 -7.88 5.39 6.60
C ALA A 50 -7.65 6.88 6.28
N LEU A 51 -8.51 7.50 5.47
CA LEU A 51 -8.43 8.95 5.19
C LEU A 51 -8.65 9.78 6.46
N GLN A 52 -9.60 9.39 7.31
CA GLN A 52 -9.84 10.07 8.58
C GLN A 52 -8.64 9.97 9.51
N GLN A 53 -8.02 8.79 9.61
CA GLN A 53 -6.81 8.61 10.42
C GLN A 53 -5.64 9.45 9.87
N LEU A 54 -5.42 9.44 8.55
CA LEU A 54 -4.42 10.30 7.91
C LEU A 54 -4.67 11.80 8.18
N ALA A 55 -5.93 12.22 8.28
CA ALA A 55 -6.28 13.60 8.61
C ALA A 55 -6.02 13.93 10.08
N VAL A 56 -6.34 12.99 11.00
CA VAL A 56 -6.02 13.10 12.43
C VAL A 56 -4.50 13.23 12.63
N ASP A 57 -3.72 12.48 11.85
CA ASP A 57 -2.27 12.49 11.89
C ASP A 57 -1.64 13.66 11.12
N ASP A 58 -2.45 14.58 10.59
CA ASP A 58 -2.02 15.77 9.82
C ASP A 58 -1.25 15.43 8.54
N TYR A 59 -1.48 14.27 7.93
CA TYR A 59 -0.88 13.88 6.64
C TYR A 59 -1.72 14.34 5.45
N VAL A 60 -3.03 14.46 5.62
CA VAL A 60 -3.95 15.01 4.61
C VAL A 60 -4.83 16.09 5.20
N GLU A 61 -5.27 17.02 4.37
CA GLU A 61 -6.22 18.08 4.75
C GLU A 61 -7.31 18.26 3.68
N ILE A 62 -8.43 18.86 4.10
CA ILE A 62 -9.50 19.25 3.19
C ILE A 62 -9.20 20.62 2.59
N HIS A 63 -8.97 20.65 1.29
CA HIS A 63 -8.88 21.92 0.57
C HIS A 63 -10.28 22.52 0.33
N GLN A 64 -10.68 23.47 1.19
CA GLN A 64 -12.04 24.00 1.28
C GLN A 64 -12.64 24.49 -0.06
N LYS A 65 -11.82 25.07 -0.94
CA LYS A 65 -12.31 25.62 -2.22
C LYS A 65 -12.64 24.53 -3.24
N SER A 66 -11.88 23.43 -3.26
CA SER A 66 -12.09 22.35 -4.23
C SER A 66 -12.93 21.21 -3.65
N GLY A 67 -13.10 21.13 -2.33
CA GLY A 67 -13.80 20.00 -1.70
C GLY A 67 -13.08 18.67 -1.89
N LEU A 68 -11.74 18.72 -1.97
CA LEU A 68 -10.88 17.55 -2.18
C LEU A 68 -9.93 17.38 -1.00
N TRP A 69 -9.59 16.13 -0.71
CA TRP A 69 -8.43 15.78 0.11
C TRP A 69 -7.14 16.14 -0.62
N LYS A 70 -6.16 16.68 0.11
CA LYS A 70 -4.83 17.02 -0.39
C LYS A 70 -3.78 16.65 0.66
N LEU A 71 -2.58 16.31 0.21
CA LEU A 71 -1.44 16.08 1.10
C LEU A 71 -1.04 17.38 1.80
N THR A 72 -0.78 17.30 3.10
CA THR A 72 -0.10 18.38 3.81
C THR A 72 1.41 18.31 3.55
N LYS A 73 2.17 19.32 4.01
CA LYS A 73 3.63 19.23 4.00
C LYS A 73 4.16 18.05 4.81
N LYS A 74 3.50 17.71 5.92
CA LYS A 74 3.85 16.57 6.76
C LYS A 74 3.56 15.26 6.04
N GLY A 75 2.43 15.17 5.33
CA GLY A 75 2.09 14.01 4.51
C GLY A 75 3.08 13.77 3.38
N ILE A 76 3.52 14.84 2.70
CA ILE A 76 4.57 14.75 1.66
C ILE A 76 5.89 14.24 2.26
N ALA A 77 6.30 14.78 3.41
CA ALA A 77 7.53 14.35 4.07
C ALA A 77 7.45 12.88 4.51
N TYR A 78 6.35 12.48 5.14
CA TYR A 78 6.11 11.10 5.55
C TYR A 78 6.11 10.15 4.34
N LEU A 79 5.42 10.50 3.25
CA LEU A 79 5.44 9.72 2.01
C LEU A 79 6.87 9.59 1.45
N GLY A 80 7.65 10.67 1.47
CA GLY A 80 9.05 10.68 1.04
C GLY A 80 9.91 9.69 1.82
N GLU A 81 9.75 9.60 3.16
CA GLU A 81 10.48 8.64 3.99
C GLU A 81 10.22 7.18 3.56
N HIS A 82 8.98 6.83 3.21
CA HIS A 82 8.64 5.48 2.73
C HIS A 82 9.10 5.22 1.30
N ILE A 83 9.17 6.26 0.47
CA ILE A 83 9.77 6.17 -0.87
C ILE A 83 11.27 5.90 -0.74
N ASP A 84 11.97 6.58 0.16
CA ASP A 84 13.40 6.38 0.41
C ASP A 84 13.66 4.96 0.95
N GLU A 85 12.82 4.46 1.86
CA GLU A 85 12.88 3.08 2.35
C GLU A 85 12.64 2.06 1.22
N ALA A 86 11.61 2.25 0.41
CA ALA A 86 11.32 1.36 -0.70
C ALA A 86 12.44 1.36 -1.75
N THR A 87 13.02 2.53 -2.03
CA THR A 87 14.16 2.67 -2.95
C THR A 87 15.36 1.89 -2.43
N ALA A 88 15.70 2.05 -1.14
CA ALA A 88 16.81 1.31 -0.53
C ALA A 88 16.59 -0.22 -0.58
N LEU A 89 15.35 -0.67 -0.35
CA LEU A 89 15.00 -2.09 -0.47
C LEU A 89 15.18 -2.60 -1.90
N VAL A 90 14.68 -1.87 -2.90
CA VAL A 90 14.82 -2.25 -4.31
C VAL A 90 16.29 -2.27 -4.73
N ASP A 91 17.04 -1.20 -4.44
CA ASP A 91 18.47 -1.11 -4.76
C ASP A 91 19.31 -2.24 -4.13
N GLU A 92 18.87 -2.81 -3.00
CA GLU A 92 19.59 -3.87 -2.30
C GLU A 92 19.23 -5.28 -2.81
N LEU A 93 17.97 -5.52 -3.21
CA LEU A 93 17.49 -6.87 -3.50
C LEU A 93 17.10 -7.09 -4.97
N ASP A 94 17.22 -6.11 -5.86
CA ASP A 94 16.78 -6.22 -7.27
C ASP A 94 17.51 -7.31 -8.05
N ASP A 95 18.76 -7.59 -7.67
CA ASP A 95 19.59 -8.66 -8.19
C ASP A 95 19.21 -10.06 -7.66
N LEU A 96 18.33 -10.15 -6.65
CA LEU A 96 17.95 -11.40 -5.99
C LEU A 96 16.61 -11.94 -6.48
N GLU A 97 16.51 -13.25 -6.60
CA GLU A 97 15.21 -13.90 -6.78
C GLU A 97 14.39 -13.79 -5.49
N LEU A 98 13.06 -13.74 -5.60
CA LEU A 98 12.15 -13.52 -4.46
C LEU A 98 12.45 -14.38 -3.21
N PRO A 99 12.70 -15.71 -3.31
CA PRO A 99 13.05 -16.52 -2.13
C PRO A 99 14.37 -16.11 -1.47
N GLU A 100 15.34 -15.66 -2.25
CA GLU A 100 16.65 -15.21 -1.77
C GLU A 100 16.53 -13.84 -1.09
N ALA A 101 15.79 -12.91 -1.69
CA ALA A 101 15.46 -11.61 -1.10
C ALA A 101 14.77 -11.76 0.27
N ILE A 102 13.79 -12.66 0.37
CA ILE A 102 13.10 -12.95 1.65
C ILE A 102 14.07 -13.54 2.69
N ALA A 103 14.97 -14.43 2.29
CA ALA A 103 15.96 -15.01 3.18
C ALA A 103 16.97 -13.97 3.69
N GLU A 104 17.37 -13.02 2.85
CA GLU A 104 18.26 -11.93 3.21
C GLU A 104 17.58 -10.99 4.22
N LEU A 105 16.35 -10.54 3.94
CA LEU A 105 15.57 -9.72 4.86
C LEU A 105 15.40 -10.38 6.25
N ARG A 106 15.17 -11.70 6.29
CA ARG A 106 15.10 -12.46 7.54
C ARG A 106 16.45 -12.50 8.28
N THR A 107 17.55 -12.63 7.55
CA THR A 107 18.91 -12.63 8.13
C THR A 107 19.23 -11.29 8.79
N GLN A 108 18.74 -10.20 8.20
CA GLN A 108 18.86 -8.84 8.74
C GLN A 108 17.83 -8.50 9.83
N ASN A 109 16.93 -9.44 10.17
CA ASN A 109 15.83 -9.24 11.13
C ASN A 109 14.92 -8.05 10.75
N LEU A 110 14.71 -7.85 9.44
CA LEU A 110 13.79 -6.87 8.89
C LEU A 110 12.37 -7.45 8.77
N ASP A 111 11.38 -6.55 8.75
CA ASP A 111 9.99 -6.92 8.50
C ASP A 111 9.79 -7.26 7.01
N VAL A 112 9.76 -8.56 6.72
CA VAL A 112 9.56 -9.07 5.36
C VAL A 112 8.21 -8.70 4.77
N PHE A 113 7.17 -8.53 5.59
CA PHE A 113 5.85 -8.17 5.10
C PHE A 113 5.83 -6.72 4.65
N ARG A 114 6.39 -5.83 5.47
CA ARG A 114 6.58 -4.43 5.13
C ARG A 114 7.40 -4.28 3.87
N ALA A 115 8.55 -4.95 3.79
CA ALA A 115 9.42 -4.89 2.62
C ALA A 115 8.69 -5.33 1.35
N ARG A 116 7.93 -6.43 1.42
CA ARG A 116 7.15 -6.93 0.29
C ARG A 116 6.04 -5.97 -0.14
N PHE A 117 5.33 -5.37 0.81
CA PHE A 117 4.33 -4.35 0.52
C PHE A 117 4.97 -3.13 -0.15
N LEU A 118 6.02 -2.57 0.44
CA LEU A 118 6.72 -1.38 -0.07
C LEU A 118 7.29 -1.62 -1.45
N TRP A 119 7.87 -2.80 -1.71
CA TRP A 119 8.37 -3.18 -3.03
C TRP A 119 7.27 -3.10 -4.10
N GLY A 120 6.17 -3.83 -3.88
CA GLY A 120 5.08 -3.87 -4.85
C GLY A 120 4.37 -2.51 -4.99
N TRP A 121 4.29 -1.77 -3.89
CA TRP A 121 3.75 -0.42 -3.87
C TRP A 121 4.64 0.56 -4.64
N PHE A 122 5.96 0.47 -4.54
CA PHE A 122 6.91 1.37 -5.21
C PHE A 122 7.06 1.06 -6.69
N GLU A 123 7.29 -0.20 -7.05
CA GLU A 123 7.45 -0.68 -8.44
C GLU A 123 6.15 -0.68 -9.27
N GLY A 124 5.02 -0.31 -8.64
CA GLY A 124 3.72 -0.18 -9.30
C GLY A 124 2.97 -1.49 -9.53
N GLU A 125 3.44 -2.61 -8.98
CA GLU A 125 2.69 -3.87 -8.95
C GLU A 125 1.30 -3.69 -8.33
N LEU A 126 1.21 -2.87 -7.28
CA LEU A 126 -0.03 -2.64 -6.54
C LEU A 126 -0.89 -1.51 -7.12
N ASP A 127 -0.45 -0.82 -8.19
CA ASP A 127 -1.20 0.33 -8.73
C ASP A 127 -2.51 -0.06 -9.41
N ASP A 128 -2.58 -1.30 -9.91
CA ASP A 128 -3.76 -1.92 -10.49
C ASP A 128 -4.06 -3.25 -9.77
N LEU A 129 -4.91 -3.16 -8.75
CA LEU A 129 -5.32 -4.31 -7.94
C LEU A 129 -6.18 -5.32 -8.71
N VAL A 130 -6.79 -4.95 -9.83
CA VAL A 130 -7.48 -5.91 -10.71
C VAL A 130 -6.44 -6.76 -11.42
N ARG A 131 -5.43 -6.12 -12.01
CA ARG A 131 -4.32 -6.81 -12.66
C ARG A 131 -3.54 -7.70 -11.68
N PHE A 132 -3.29 -7.22 -10.45
CA PHE A 132 -2.67 -8.01 -9.38
C PHE A 132 -3.42 -9.32 -9.11
N GLN A 133 -4.75 -9.29 -9.03
CA GLN A 133 -5.58 -10.49 -8.85
C GLN A 133 -5.49 -11.42 -10.07
N GLU A 134 -5.56 -10.87 -11.28
CA GLU A 134 -5.54 -11.63 -12.52
C GLU A 134 -4.21 -12.37 -12.74
N THR A 135 -3.07 -11.71 -12.49
CA THR A 135 -1.74 -12.33 -12.62
C THR A 135 -1.53 -13.46 -11.61
N ARG A 136 -2.17 -13.38 -10.45
CA ARG A 136 -2.12 -14.39 -9.38
C ARG A 136 -3.19 -15.47 -9.49
N GLY A 137 -4.14 -15.32 -10.41
CA GLY A 137 -5.25 -16.27 -10.60
C GLY A 137 -6.29 -16.24 -9.48
N VAL A 138 -6.40 -15.14 -8.74
CA VAL A 138 -7.37 -14.94 -7.66
C VAL A 138 -8.79 -14.91 -8.24
N LYS A 139 -9.74 -15.63 -7.62
CA LYS A 139 -11.14 -15.69 -8.05
C LYS A 139 -12.11 -15.69 -6.86
N PRO A 140 -13.23 -14.95 -6.93
CA PRO A 140 -13.61 -14.02 -8.00
C PRO A 140 -12.71 -12.76 -8.01
N VAL A 141 -12.61 -12.08 -9.15
CA VAL A 141 -11.87 -10.80 -9.25
C VAL A 141 -12.77 -9.67 -8.75
N GLU A 142 -12.36 -9.01 -7.67
CA GLU A 142 -12.99 -7.79 -7.16
C GLU A 142 -12.51 -6.59 -7.99
N ARG A 143 -13.44 -5.89 -8.62
CA ARG A 143 -13.14 -4.73 -9.49
C ARG A 143 -13.10 -3.42 -8.73
N LEU A 144 -13.74 -3.36 -7.57
CA LEU A 144 -13.70 -2.22 -6.68
C LEU A 144 -12.44 -2.31 -5.81
N TRP A 145 -11.35 -1.71 -6.30
CA TRP A 145 -10.02 -1.82 -5.68
C TRP A 145 -10.01 -1.51 -4.19
N ALA A 146 -10.81 -0.53 -3.73
CA ALA A 146 -10.87 -0.14 -2.32
C ALA A 146 -11.43 -1.27 -1.44
N PHE A 147 -12.42 -2.03 -1.93
CA PHE A 147 -12.95 -3.20 -1.23
C PHE A 147 -11.92 -4.32 -1.18
N TYR A 148 -11.19 -4.55 -2.27
CA TYR A 148 -10.14 -5.55 -2.28
C TYR A 148 -8.98 -5.19 -1.35
N LEU A 149 -8.50 -3.94 -1.40
CA LEU A 149 -7.37 -3.46 -0.59
C LEU A 149 -7.57 -3.66 0.92
N VAL A 150 -8.79 -3.41 1.42
CA VAL A 150 -9.09 -3.60 2.85
C VAL A 150 -9.49 -5.04 3.20
N SER A 151 -9.65 -5.92 2.21
CA SER A 151 -10.07 -7.30 2.43
C SER A 151 -8.91 -8.17 2.91
N ASP A 152 -9.23 -9.22 3.67
CA ASP A 152 -8.25 -10.24 4.06
C ASP A 152 -7.63 -10.99 2.86
N ASP A 153 -8.33 -11.03 1.72
CA ASP A 153 -7.84 -11.73 0.53
C ASP A 153 -6.66 -11.00 -0.10
N PHE A 154 -6.63 -9.67 -0.12
CA PHE A 154 -5.45 -8.91 -0.57
C PHE A 154 -4.23 -9.24 0.30
N TRP A 155 -4.39 -9.17 1.63
CA TRP A 155 -3.31 -9.42 2.57
C TRP A 155 -2.82 -10.87 2.53
N ARG A 156 -3.73 -11.83 2.33
CA ARG A 156 -3.39 -13.25 2.15
C ARG A 156 -2.58 -13.48 0.88
N GLU A 157 -2.96 -12.86 -0.23
CA GLU A 157 -2.25 -13.01 -1.50
C GLU A 157 -0.87 -12.35 -1.48
N LEU A 158 -0.69 -11.26 -0.73
CA LEU A 158 0.62 -10.68 -0.49
C LEU A 158 1.48 -11.58 0.42
N ALA A 159 0.87 -12.12 1.48
CA ALA A 159 1.54 -13.03 2.42
C ALA A 159 2.00 -14.33 1.77
N ARG A 160 1.31 -14.79 0.72
CA ARG A 160 1.65 -16.00 -0.04
C ARG A 160 3.08 -15.97 -0.59
N ASP A 161 3.57 -14.79 -0.95
CA ASP A 161 4.95 -14.61 -1.43
C ASP A 161 5.97 -14.88 -0.31
N LEU A 162 5.59 -14.71 0.96
CA LEU A 162 6.47 -14.84 2.12
C LEU A 162 6.54 -16.28 2.64
N GLU A 163 5.59 -17.13 2.24
CA GLU A 163 5.49 -18.53 2.66
C GLU A 163 6.35 -19.48 1.81
N THR A 164 6.92 -19.01 0.70
CA THR A 164 7.81 -19.80 -0.16
C THR A 164 9.09 -20.22 0.54
#